data_AF-A0A0B5KH84-F1
#
_entry.id   AF-A0A0B5KH84-F1
#
_cell.length_a   1.000
_cell.length_b   1.000
_cell.length_c   1.000
_cell.angle_alpha   90.00
_cell.angle_beta   90.00
_cell.angle_gamma   90.00
#
_symmetry.space_group_name_H-M   'P 1'
#
loop_
_entity.id
_entity.type
_entity.pdbx_description
1 polymer ?
#
loop_
_entity_poly.entity_id
_entity_poly.type
_entity_poly.pdbx_seq_one_letter_code
_entity_poly.pdbx_strand_id
1 'polypeptide(L)'
;MTKDEILALESGRYMDGLIIVALDLPRALDTPGGSRLMAYSTDRADVWRVVNKLQTSGFGICLYSYPTNYTWFCSVMGKEYIHSAHAGRAPEAICKAALLAVQEVEKGV
;
A
#
# COMPACT_ATOMS: atom_id res chain seq x y z
N MET A 1 -12.08 -9.44 -4.43
CA MET A 1 -10.93 -9.90 -3.62
C MET A 1 -11.36 -9.97 -2.16
N THR A 2 -10.85 -10.87 -1.34
CA THR A 2 -11.12 -10.95 0.10
C THR A 2 -9.98 -10.38 0.92
N LYS A 3 -10.18 -10.18 2.22
CA LYS A 3 -9.12 -9.76 3.15
C LYS A 3 -7.94 -10.73 3.15
N ASP A 4 -8.23 -12.03 3.19
CA ASP A 4 -7.20 -13.07 3.22
C ASP A 4 -6.42 -13.14 1.90
N GLU A 5 -7.12 -12.96 0.77
CA GLU A 5 -6.47 -12.84 -0.54
C GLU A 5 -5.50 -11.65 -0.57
N ILE A 6 -5.89 -10.47 -0.06
CA ILE A 6 -5.01 -9.29 0.01
C ILE A 6 -3.80 -9.55 0.90
N LEU A 7 -4.00 -10.15 2.07
CA LEU A 7 -2.90 -10.44 3.00
C LEU A 7 -1.92 -11.48 2.45
N ALA A 8 -2.40 -12.41 1.62
CA ALA A 8 -1.59 -13.41 0.94
C ALA A 8 -0.88 -12.91 -0.32
N LEU A 9 -1.19 -11.70 -0.83
CA LEU A 9 -0.54 -11.17 -2.03
C LEU A 9 0.97 -11.07 -1.83
N GLU A 10 1.74 -11.52 -2.83
CA GLU A 10 3.17 -11.25 -2.89
C GLU A 10 3.42 -9.88 -3.50
N SER A 11 4.50 -9.23 -3.06
CA SER A 11 4.97 -8.00 -3.69
C SER A 11 5.38 -8.24 -5.14
N GLY A 12 5.15 -7.24 -5.99
CA GLY A 12 5.44 -7.29 -7.42
C GLY A 12 4.34 -6.68 -8.28
N ARG A 13 4.45 -6.91 -9.58
CA ARG A 13 3.66 -6.21 -10.61
C ARG A 13 2.15 -6.32 -10.43
N TYR A 14 1.67 -7.45 -9.94
CA TYR A 14 0.24 -7.64 -9.72
C TYR A 14 -0.27 -6.76 -8.56
N MET A 15 0.39 -6.79 -7.41
CA MET A 15 0.08 -5.90 -6.28
C MET A 15 0.23 -4.43 -6.67
N ASP A 16 1.29 -4.07 -7.41
CA ASP A 16 1.50 -2.70 -7.88
C ASP A 16 0.36 -2.23 -8.79
N GLY A 17 -0.12 -3.11 -9.68
CA GLY A 17 -1.28 -2.84 -10.52
C GLY A 17 -2.57 -2.61 -9.74
N LEU A 18 -2.80 -3.40 -8.69
CA LEU A 18 -3.94 -3.21 -7.78
C LEU A 18 -3.86 -1.86 -7.07
N ILE A 19 -2.67 -1.46 -6.60
CA ILE A 19 -2.44 -0.16 -5.96
C ILE A 19 -2.68 1.01 -6.91
N ILE A 20 -2.21 0.90 -8.15
CA ILE A 20 -2.42 1.90 -9.21
C ILE A 20 -3.91 2.16 -9.39
N VAL A 21 -4.71 1.10 -9.50
CA VAL A 21 -6.16 1.19 -9.72
C VAL A 21 -6.87 1.70 -8.46
N ALA A 22 -6.59 1.11 -7.30
CA ALA A 22 -7.28 1.42 -6.05
C ALA A 22 -7.07 2.85 -5.56
N LEU A 23 -5.91 3.44 -5.86
CA LEU A 23 -5.53 4.77 -5.36
C LEU A 23 -5.39 5.83 -6.46
N ASP A 24 -5.69 5.49 -7.70
CA ASP A 24 -5.50 6.36 -8.88
C ASP A 24 -4.08 6.96 -8.90
N LEU A 25 -3.09 6.07 -8.89
CA LEU A 25 -1.66 6.41 -8.87
C LEU A 25 -1.02 6.20 -10.25
N PRO A 26 0.03 6.95 -10.62
CA PRO A 26 0.65 6.83 -11.93
C PRO A 26 1.31 5.46 -12.13
N ARG A 27 1.13 4.86 -13.32
CA ARG A 27 1.78 3.58 -13.66
C ARG A 27 3.29 3.70 -13.89
N ALA A 28 3.73 4.85 -14.34
CA ALA A 28 5.13 5.12 -14.66
C ALA A 28 5.49 6.57 -14.32
N LEU A 29 6.78 6.81 -14.09
CA LEU A 29 7.35 8.13 -13.93
C LEU A 29 8.22 8.46 -15.14
N ASP A 30 7.95 9.59 -15.76
CA ASP A 30 8.82 10.11 -16.82
C ASP A 30 10.10 10.67 -16.21
N THR A 31 11.23 10.22 -16.75
CA THR A 31 12.58 10.63 -16.36
C THR A 31 13.33 11.13 -17.60
N PRO A 32 14.43 11.89 -17.43
CA PRO A 32 15.24 12.33 -18.57
C PRO A 32 15.72 11.20 -19.49
N GLY A 33 15.78 9.95 -19.00
CA GLY A 33 16.18 8.76 -19.75
C GLY A 33 15.02 7.88 -20.26
N GLY A 34 13.76 8.33 -20.15
CA GLY A 34 12.56 7.58 -20.52
C GLY A 34 11.60 7.33 -19.36
N SER A 35 10.64 6.44 -19.55
CA SER A 35 9.61 6.16 -18.54
C SER A 35 9.98 4.95 -17.68
N ARG A 36 9.96 5.10 -16.36
CA ARG A 36 10.23 4.02 -15.39
C ARG A 36 8.92 3.54 -14.79
N LEU A 37 8.62 2.25 -14.91
CA LEU A 37 7.47 1.64 -14.23
C LEU A 37 7.61 1.75 -12.72
N MET A 38 6.52 2.14 -12.07
CA MET A 38 6.45 2.26 -10.62
C MET A 38 6.44 0.87 -9.97
N ALA A 39 7.06 0.77 -8.79
CA ALA A 39 7.23 -0.47 -8.05
C ALA A 39 6.77 -0.30 -6.58
N TYR A 40 5.51 0.10 -6.38
CA TYR A 40 4.97 0.51 -5.07
C TYR A 40 5.17 -0.51 -3.94
N SER A 41 5.06 -1.80 -4.23
CA SER A 41 5.18 -2.88 -3.24
C SER A 41 6.61 -3.29 -2.93
N THR A 42 7.61 -2.77 -3.66
CA THR A 42 9.02 -3.18 -3.50
C THR A 42 10.01 -2.02 -3.37
N ASP A 43 9.71 -0.86 -3.95
CA ASP A 43 10.57 0.32 -3.94
C ASP A 43 10.15 1.31 -2.85
N ARG A 44 11.14 1.75 -2.06
CA ARG A 44 10.92 2.63 -0.92
C ARG A 44 10.54 4.06 -1.32
N ALA A 45 11.01 4.55 -2.45
CA ALA A 45 10.67 5.90 -2.91
C ALA A 45 9.26 5.93 -3.51
N ASP A 46 8.89 4.91 -4.27
CA ASP A 46 7.58 4.82 -4.91
C ASP A 46 6.46 4.64 -3.89
N VAL A 47 6.66 3.83 -2.84
CA VAL A 47 5.62 3.58 -1.82
C VAL A 47 5.22 4.82 -1.04
N TRP A 48 6.08 5.85 -0.94
CA TRP A 48 5.70 7.11 -0.31
C TRP A 48 4.57 7.83 -1.04
N ARG A 49 4.36 7.56 -2.33
CA ARG A 49 3.20 8.10 -3.05
C ARG A 49 1.90 7.46 -2.60
N VAL A 50 1.92 6.19 -2.20
CA VAL A 50 0.78 5.50 -1.57
C VAL A 50 0.44 6.18 -0.24
N VAL A 51 1.46 6.42 0.58
CA VAL A 51 1.29 7.12 1.87
C VAL A 51 0.72 8.52 1.67
N ASN A 52 1.30 9.31 0.78
CA ASN A 52 0.83 10.67 0.50
C ASN A 52 -0.61 10.68 -0.01
N LYS A 53 -0.98 9.74 -0.89
CA LYS A 53 -2.35 9.63 -1.40
C LYS A 53 -3.34 9.30 -0.31
N LEU A 54 -3.03 8.32 0.55
CA LEU A 54 -3.88 7.98 1.69
C LEU A 54 -4.04 9.17 2.66
N GLN A 55 -2.94 9.84 3.01
CA GLN A 55 -2.99 11.00 3.91
C GLN A 55 -3.80 12.16 3.34
N THR A 56 -3.64 12.45 2.04
CA THR A 56 -4.44 13.49 1.35
C THR A 56 -5.91 13.11 1.20
N SER A 57 -6.22 11.81 1.16
CA SER A 57 -7.58 11.27 1.26
C SER A 57 -8.14 11.24 2.69
N GLY A 58 -7.40 11.72 3.69
CA GLY A 58 -7.86 11.84 5.09
C GLY A 58 -7.57 10.64 5.99
N PHE A 59 -6.74 9.69 5.55
CA PHE A 59 -6.34 8.54 6.36
C PHE A 59 -5.11 8.83 7.22
N GLY A 60 -5.12 8.30 8.44
CA GLY A 60 -3.91 8.18 9.26
C GLY A 60 -3.10 6.94 8.86
N ILE A 61 -1.77 7.00 8.95
CA ILE A 61 -0.88 5.85 8.71
C ILE A 61 0.11 5.73 9.86
N CYS A 62 0.27 4.51 10.37
CA CYS A 62 1.32 4.13 11.29
C CYS A 62 2.12 2.97 10.70
N LEU A 63 3.45 3.09 10.69
CA LEU A 63 4.37 2.06 10.23
C LEU A 63 5.40 1.79 11.34
N TYR A 64 5.56 0.52 11.70
CA TYR A 64 6.54 0.09 12.68
C TYR A 64 7.14 -1.26 12.29
N SER A 65 8.38 -1.49 12.74
CA SER A 65 9.09 -2.75 12.52
C SER A 65 9.31 -3.44 13.85
N TYR A 66 9.13 -4.76 13.91
CA TYR A 66 9.64 -5.56 15.01
C TYR A 66 11.03 -6.08 14.66
N PRO A 67 12.09 -5.66 15.39
CA PRO A 67 13.46 -6.07 15.08
C PRO A 67 13.69 -7.58 15.20
N THR A 68 12.89 -8.25 16.04
CA THR A 68 13.07 -9.67 16.39
C THR A 68 12.78 -10.64 15.26
N ASN A 69 11.94 -10.26 14.29
CA ASN A 69 11.52 -11.11 13.18
C ASN A 69 11.56 -10.41 11.82
N TYR A 70 12.24 -9.25 11.73
CA TYR A 70 12.34 -8.44 10.51
C TYR A 70 10.98 -8.17 9.84
N THR A 71 9.90 -8.12 10.64
CA THR A 71 8.54 -7.94 10.12
C THR A 71 8.12 -6.49 10.28
N TRP A 72 7.52 -5.97 9.21
CA TRP A 72 6.92 -4.65 9.15
C TRP A 72 5.42 -4.76 9.33
N PHE A 73 4.86 -3.86 10.13
CA PHE A 73 3.43 -3.71 10.34
C PHE A 73 3.03 -2.31 9.92
N CYS A 74 1.99 -2.23 9.10
CA CYS A 74 1.38 -0.98 8.68
C CYS A 74 -0.09 -0.98 9.07
N SER A 75 -0.54 0.11 9.69
CA SER A 75 -1.94 0.36 10.00
C SER A 75 -2.41 1.62 9.28
N VAL A 76 -3.51 1.49 8.53
CA VAL A 76 -4.24 2.60 7.90
C VAL A 76 -5.52 2.83 8.69
N MET A 77 -5.70 4.05 9.16
CA MET A 77 -6.76 4.45 10.10
C MET A 77 -7.72 5.40 9.39
N GLY A 78 -8.97 4.99 9.24
CA GLY A 78 -10.08 5.84 8.86
C GLY A 78 -10.76 6.45 10.10
N LYS A 79 -11.91 7.10 9.91
CA LYS A 79 -12.68 7.69 11.02
C LYS A 79 -13.23 6.64 12.00
N GLU A 80 -13.62 5.47 11.49
CA GLU A 80 -14.33 4.44 12.27
C GLU A 80 -13.66 3.06 12.21
N TYR A 81 -12.55 2.93 11.50
CA TYR A 81 -11.89 1.63 11.27
C TYR A 81 -10.38 1.75 11.21
N ILE A 82 -9.71 0.63 11.52
CA ILE A 82 -8.27 0.46 11.42
C ILE A 82 -8.00 -0.84 10.66
N HIS A 83 -7.29 -0.74 9.53
CA HIS A 83 -6.82 -1.90 8.79
C HIS A 83 -5.32 -2.04 8.94
N SER A 84 -4.89 -3.22 9.36
CA SER A 84 -3.48 -3.54 9.55
C SER A 84 -3.05 -4.68 8.67
N ALA A 85 -1.86 -4.56 8.09
CA ALA A 85 -1.18 -5.63 7.38
C ALA A 85 0.28 -5.74 7.82
N HIS A 86 0.86 -6.91 7.60
CA HIS A 86 2.26 -7.16 7.88
C HIS A 86 2.96 -7.81 6.69
N ALA A 87 4.26 -7.60 6.58
CA ALA A 87 5.10 -8.20 5.55
C ALA A 87 6.58 -8.19 5.95
N GLY A 88 7.42 -8.91 5.20
CA GLY A 88 8.88 -8.86 5.38
C GLY A 88 9.52 -7.54 4.95
N ARG A 89 8.78 -6.64 4.28
CA ARG A 89 9.27 -5.34 3.81
C ARG A 89 8.23 -4.25 4.05
N ALA A 90 8.69 -3.04 4.38
CA ALA A 90 7.81 -1.89 4.61
C ALA A 90 6.89 -1.57 3.40
N PRO A 91 7.39 -1.51 2.15
CA PRO A 91 6.53 -1.17 1.01
C PRO A 91 5.36 -2.14 0.81
N GLU A 92 5.61 -3.44 1.01
CA GLU A 92 4.59 -4.47 0.91
C GLU A 92 3.55 -4.35 2.03
N ALA A 93 3.97 -4.14 3.28
CA ALA A 93 3.06 -3.96 4.40
C ALA A 93 2.16 -2.73 4.19
N ILE A 94 2.71 -1.63 3.67
CA ILE A 94 1.97 -0.42 3.32
C ILE A 94 0.94 -0.71 2.23
N CYS A 95 1.34 -1.35 1.13
CA CYS A 95 0.43 -1.65 0.01
C CYS A 95 -0.71 -2.57 0.44
N LYS A 96 -0.44 -3.62 1.22
CA LYS A 96 -1.50 -4.49 1.75
C LYS A 96 -2.48 -3.73 2.64
N ALA A 97 -1.99 -2.91 3.57
CA ALA A 97 -2.85 -2.13 4.45
C ALA A 97 -3.68 -1.10 3.67
N ALA A 98 -3.10 -0.50 2.62
CA ALA A 98 -3.80 0.42 1.73
C ALA A 98 -4.95 -0.26 0.97
N LEU A 99 -4.71 -1.44 0.38
CA LEU A 99 -5.74 -2.20 -0.32
C LEU A 99 -6.89 -2.62 0.60
N LEU A 100 -6.57 -3.02 1.83
CA LEU A 100 -7.60 -3.33 2.84
C LEU A 100 -8.47 -2.10 3.17
N ALA A 101 -7.84 -0.93 3.34
CA ALA A 101 -8.57 0.29 3.67
C ALA A 101 -9.47 0.78 2.53
N VAL A 102 -9.00 0.74 1.28
CA VAL A 102 -9.81 1.13 0.11
C VAL A 102 -10.98 0.17 -0.07
N GLN A 103 -10.75 -1.14 0.09
CA GLN A 103 -11.79 -2.13 -0.07
C GLN A 103 -12.96 -1.93 0.91
N GLU A 104 -12.67 -1.52 2.15
CA GLU A 104 -13.72 -1.28 3.14
C GLU A 104 -14.56 -0.05 2.79
N VAL A 105 -13.94 1.01 2.26
CA VAL A 105 -14.67 2.19 1.75
C VAL A 105 -15.63 1.80 0.64
N GLU A 106 -15.20 0.96 -0.30
CA GLU A 106 -16.05 0.52 -1.41
C GLU A 106 -17.21 -0.38 -0.98
N LYS A 107 -17.12 -1.05 0.17
CA LYS A 107 -18.19 -1.91 0.72
C LYS A 107 -19.16 -1.16 1.64
N GLY A 108 -18.77 -0.01 2.18
CA GLY A 108 -19.57 0.82 3.08
C GLY A 108 -20.41 1.90 2.41
N VAL A 109 -20.44 1.91 1.06
CA VAL A 109 -21.34 2.72 0.20
C VAL A 109 -22.41 1.82 -0.38
#